data_AF-A0A326UE23-F1
#
_entry.id   AF-A0A326UE23-F1
#
_cell.length_a   1.000
_cell.length_b   1.000
_cell.length_c   1.000
_cell.angle_alpha   90.00
_cell.angle_beta   90.00
_cell.angle_gamma   90.00
#
_symmetry.space_group_name_H-M   'P 1'
#
loop_
_entity.id
_entity.type
_entity.pdbx_description
1 polymer ?
#
loop_
_entity_poly.entity_id
_entity_poly.type
_entity_poly.pdbx_seq_one_letter_code
_entity_poly.pdbx_strand_id
1 'polypeptide(L)'
;MGKNTKSAAQRRQEAKRQREQRGNMGQGPRSKKRRATAKKDRSSLYWIIGIVALIVVIVGLFVFLRLNATSNQQVSGDAQEAEKMITSLKPEVYEGVSIDQNNKRMEPLKADAPKLTGADGKPQVLYVGADYCPFCAAQRWSLLASLSRFGTFEHVDPIISQEGNHSTFSFYNSTYTSKYIDFVAIDNENGKSNRQPTAEQTQLVNTYGHGSIPFMVIGNVAAASGSFYSPDLLGTQSHIDIARTIVNDRNSELSKSVIGAANYITAAICKATNNQPENVCKQDPMPQLQQSLYASTSNAANQSQLALAPVNIPTRREE
;
A
#
# COMPACT_ATOMS: atom_id res chain seq x y z
N MET A 1 21.02 70.51 34.28
CA MET A 1 21.00 70.86 35.72
C MET A 1 19.58 70.77 36.23
N GLY A 2 19.35 70.10 37.36
CA GLY A 2 18.02 69.95 37.98
C GLY A 2 17.83 68.58 38.65
N LYS A 3 18.68 68.25 39.64
CA LYS A 3 18.58 67.01 40.43
C LYS A 3 17.38 67.13 41.38
N ASN A 4 16.34 66.30 41.18
CA ASN A 4 15.27 66.16 42.17
C ASN A 4 15.73 65.22 43.30
N THR A 5 16.32 65.82 44.33
CA THR A 5 16.79 65.17 45.55
C THR A 5 15.62 64.74 46.42
N LYS A 6 15.46 63.43 46.66
CA LYS A 6 14.56 62.91 47.70
C LYS A 6 14.94 63.50 49.07
N SER A 7 13.93 64.03 49.76
CA SER A 7 14.04 64.69 51.06
C SER A 7 14.62 63.75 52.13
N ALA A 8 15.38 64.32 53.07
CA ALA A 8 16.10 63.60 54.13
C ALA A 8 15.19 62.71 55.01
N ALA A 9 13.89 63.02 55.09
CA ALA A 9 12.91 62.22 55.84
C ALA A 9 12.61 60.86 55.16
N GLN A 10 12.57 60.80 53.82
CA GLN A 10 12.30 59.57 53.07
C GLN A 10 13.47 58.58 53.14
N ARG A 11 14.71 59.08 53.11
CA ARG A 11 15.92 58.25 53.28
C ARG A 11 16.01 57.60 54.66
N ARG A 12 15.47 58.25 55.70
CA ARG A 12 15.45 57.70 57.07
C ARG A 12 14.44 56.56 57.23
N GLN A 13 13.36 56.53 56.46
CA GLN A 13 12.38 55.43 56.48
C GLN A 13 12.88 54.19 55.72
N GLU A 14 13.50 54.35 54.56
CA GLU A 14 14.12 53.21 53.83
C GLU A 14 15.28 52.59 54.63
N ALA A 15 16.11 53.42 55.29
CA ALA A 15 17.19 52.94 56.14
C ALA A 15 16.71 52.17 57.39
N LYS A 16 15.52 52.48 57.93
CA LYS A 16 14.91 51.69 59.02
C LYS A 16 14.41 50.33 58.51
N ARG A 17 13.72 50.28 57.37
CA ARG A 17 13.22 49.01 56.78
C ARG A 17 14.35 48.05 56.39
N GLN A 18 15.46 48.55 55.86
CA GLN A 18 16.63 47.70 55.57
C GLN A 18 17.39 47.23 56.82
N ARG A 19 17.29 47.95 57.95
CA ARG A 19 17.87 47.51 59.23
C ARG A 19 17.04 46.41 59.90
N GLU A 20 15.72 46.40 59.73
CA GLU A 20 14.86 45.31 60.22
C GLU A 20 15.04 44.00 59.42
N GLN A 21 15.32 44.08 58.12
CA GLN A 21 15.63 42.89 57.30
C GLN A 21 17.05 42.33 57.49
N ARG A 22 17.97 43.09 58.10
CA ARG A 22 19.36 42.64 58.39
C ARG A 22 19.59 42.24 59.86
N GLY A 23 18.56 42.28 60.70
CA GLY A 23 18.64 41.99 62.13
C GLY A 23 18.35 40.55 62.54
N ASN A 24 18.06 39.63 61.61
CA ASN A 24 17.75 38.24 61.94
C ASN A 24 18.74 37.28 61.25
N MET A 25 19.47 36.52 62.08
CA MET A 25 20.50 35.52 61.76
C MET A 25 21.93 36.03 61.49
N GLY A 26 22.49 36.62 62.55
CA GLY A 26 23.92 36.58 62.80
C GLY A 26 24.43 35.17 63.11
N GLN A 27 25.62 34.90 62.56
CA GLN A 27 26.78 34.29 63.21
C GLN A 27 26.55 33.36 64.43
N GLY A 28 26.95 32.10 64.25
CA GLY A 28 27.30 31.13 65.29
C GLY A 28 28.36 30.14 64.79
N PRO A 29 29.13 29.46 65.66
CA PRO A 29 30.60 29.61 65.69
C PRO A 29 31.42 28.49 65.04
N ARG A 30 32.67 28.84 64.69
CA ARG A 30 33.80 27.91 64.49
C ARG A 30 33.93 26.97 65.70
N SER A 31 33.84 25.66 65.48
CA SER A 31 34.39 24.69 66.43
C SER A 31 34.95 23.43 65.74
N LYS A 32 36.27 23.28 65.92
CA LYS A 32 37.05 22.08 66.24
C LYS A 32 36.80 20.78 65.45
N LYS A 33 37.88 20.33 64.80
CA LYS A 33 38.19 18.93 64.46
C LYS A 33 37.64 17.96 65.51
N ARG A 34 36.84 16.98 65.07
CA ARG A 34 36.72 15.66 65.70
C ARG A 34 36.45 14.61 64.63
N ARG A 35 37.43 13.72 64.44
CA ARG A 35 37.22 12.39 63.84
C ARG A 35 36.17 11.68 64.69
N ALA A 36 35.06 11.25 64.09
CA ALA A 36 34.11 10.33 64.69
C ALA A 36 33.51 9.45 63.58
N THR A 37 34.08 8.25 63.48
CA THR A 37 33.49 6.96 63.11
C THR A 37 32.15 6.94 62.35
N ALA A 38 32.17 6.26 61.20
CA ALA A 38 31.01 5.85 60.42
C ALA A 38 29.96 5.17 61.32
N LYS A 39 28.83 5.83 61.54
CA LYS A 39 27.61 5.22 62.07
C LYS A 39 26.76 4.81 60.86
N LYS A 40 26.73 3.51 60.60
CA LYS A 40 25.88 2.86 59.59
C LYS A 40 24.42 3.10 59.98
N ASP A 41 23.79 4.08 59.33
CA ASP A 41 22.37 4.36 59.49
C ASP A 41 21.55 3.18 58.93
N ARG A 42 20.84 2.48 59.83
CA ARG A 42 19.95 1.37 59.46
C ARG A 42 18.75 1.83 58.60
N SER A 43 18.57 3.14 58.37
CA SER A 43 17.56 3.69 57.46
C SER A 43 17.95 3.57 55.97
N SER A 44 19.24 3.36 55.67
CA SER A 44 19.72 3.17 54.28
C SER A 44 19.27 1.82 53.70
N LEU A 45 19.07 0.80 54.54
CA LEU A 45 18.62 -0.52 54.08
C LEU A 45 17.18 -0.49 53.57
N TYR A 46 16.29 0.26 54.23
CA TYR A 46 14.88 0.38 53.82
C TYR A 46 14.72 1.14 52.51
N TRP A 47 15.55 2.16 52.26
CA TRP A 47 15.58 2.87 50.97
C TRP A 47 16.07 1.98 49.83
N ILE A 48 17.08 1.14 50.08
CA ILE A 48 17.59 0.18 49.08
C ILE A 48 16.51 -0.88 48.77
N ILE A 49 15.83 -1.42 49.80
CA ILE A 49 14.74 -2.38 49.60
C ILE A 49 13.58 -1.75 48.83
N GLY A 50 13.22 -0.50 49.12
CA GLY A 50 12.17 0.23 48.40
C GLY A 50 12.49 0.45 46.93
N ILE A 51 13.74 0.81 46.61
CA ILE A 51 14.19 0.99 45.21
C ILE A 51 14.21 -0.35 44.47
N VAL A 52 14.71 -1.41 45.10
CA VAL A 52 14.75 -2.75 44.47
C VAL A 52 13.33 -3.26 44.23
N ALA A 53 12.41 -3.11 45.18
CA ALA A 53 11.01 -3.48 45.00
C ALA A 53 10.34 -2.68 43.86
N LEU A 54 10.61 -1.38 43.77
CA LEU A 54 10.11 -0.54 42.68
C LEU A 54 10.66 -0.99 41.32
N ILE A 55 11.96 -1.31 41.23
CA ILE A 55 12.57 -1.82 40.00
C ILE A 55 11.93 -3.15 39.59
N VAL A 56 11.71 -4.08 40.54
CA VAL A 56 11.07 -5.36 40.24
C VAL A 56 9.63 -5.17 39.76
N VAL A 57 8.88 -4.23 40.33
CA VAL A 57 7.53 -3.88 39.87
C VAL A 57 7.57 -3.27 38.47
N ILE A 58 8.50 -2.34 38.19
CA ILE A 58 8.63 -1.72 36.86
C ILE A 58 9.04 -2.75 35.82
N VAL A 59 10.01 -3.61 36.12
CA VAL A 59 10.45 -4.69 35.23
C VAL A 59 9.32 -5.70 35.03
N GLY A 60 8.62 -6.09 36.09
CA GLY A 60 7.46 -6.98 36.03
C GLY A 60 6.33 -6.38 35.19
N LEU A 61 6.04 -5.08 35.35
CA LEU A 61 5.08 -4.35 34.53
C LEU A 61 5.54 -4.29 33.07
N PHE A 62 6.82 -4.02 32.81
CA PHE A 62 7.36 -3.96 31.46
C PHE A 62 7.33 -5.34 30.78
N VAL A 63 7.65 -6.41 31.50
CA VAL A 63 7.52 -7.80 31.05
C VAL A 63 6.06 -8.14 30.81
N PHE A 64 5.14 -7.77 31.71
CA PHE A 64 3.71 -7.98 31.55
C PHE A 64 3.13 -7.23 30.35
N LEU A 65 3.53 -5.97 30.15
CA LEU A 65 3.16 -5.17 28.98
C LEU A 65 3.75 -5.76 27.69
N ARG A 66 4.94 -6.37 27.73
CA ARG A 66 5.54 -7.08 26.59
C ARG A 66 4.86 -8.42 26.31
N LEU A 67 4.44 -9.16 27.33
CA LEU A 67 3.69 -10.42 27.18
C LEU A 67 2.28 -10.17 26.60
N ASN A 68 1.67 -9.03 26.93
CA ASN A 68 0.38 -8.60 26.37
C ASN A 68 0.50 -7.82 25.04
N ALA A 69 1.72 -7.52 24.57
CA ALA A 69 1.97 -6.90 23.26
C ALA A 69 1.97 -7.93 22.10
N THR A 70 1.26 -9.05 22.28
CA THR A 70 1.10 -10.14 21.29
C THR A 70 0.20 -9.74 20.10
N SER A 71 -0.61 -8.68 20.25
CA SER A 71 -1.53 -8.20 19.20
C SER A 71 -0.82 -7.66 17.95
N ASN A 72 0.22 -6.82 18.10
CA ASN A 72 0.92 -6.24 16.94
C ASN A 72 1.78 -7.25 16.15
N GLN A 73 2.25 -8.31 16.81
CA GLN A 73 3.00 -9.38 16.16
C GLN A 73 2.07 -10.30 15.35
N GLN A 74 0.85 -10.53 15.86
CA GLN A 74 -0.14 -11.38 15.20
C GLN A 74 -0.76 -10.71 13.97
N VAL A 75 -1.07 -9.41 14.02
CA VAL A 75 -1.60 -8.66 12.86
C VAL A 75 -0.59 -8.62 11.71
N SER A 76 0.69 -8.46 12.02
CA SER A 76 1.75 -8.61 11.02
C SER A 76 1.75 -10.03 10.45
N GLY A 77 1.86 -11.05 11.32
CA GLY A 77 1.94 -12.46 10.90
C GLY A 77 0.78 -12.91 10.01
N ASP A 78 -0.45 -12.53 10.35
CA ASP A 78 -1.65 -12.84 9.56
C ASP A 78 -1.59 -12.23 8.16
N ALA A 79 -1.11 -10.99 8.03
CA ALA A 79 -0.98 -10.32 6.74
C ALA A 79 0.14 -10.91 5.87
N GLN A 80 1.27 -11.31 6.48
CA GLN A 80 2.32 -12.02 5.76
C GLN A 80 1.87 -13.44 5.33
N GLU A 81 1.09 -14.13 6.16
CA GLU A 81 0.48 -15.40 5.78
C GLU A 81 -0.49 -15.22 4.60
N ALA A 82 -1.31 -14.16 4.62
CA ALA A 82 -2.22 -13.81 3.53
C ALA A 82 -1.48 -13.54 2.22
N GLU A 83 -0.39 -12.76 2.26
CA GLU A 83 0.46 -12.51 1.09
C GLU A 83 1.00 -13.84 0.53
N LYS A 84 1.53 -14.70 1.41
CA LYS A 84 2.06 -16.01 1.01
C LYS A 84 0.99 -16.89 0.37
N MET A 85 -0.23 -16.90 0.92
CA MET A 85 -1.35 -17.67 0.37
C MET A 85 -1.68 -17.22 -1.07
N ILE A 86 -1.72 -15.92 -1.32
CA ILE A 86 -2.09 -15.38 -2.64
C ILE A 86 -0.95 -15.49 -3.66
N THR A 87 0.28 -15.28 -3.23
CA THR A 87 1.45 -15.38 -4.12
C THR A 87 1.84 -16.83 -4.42
N SER A 88 1.29 -17.81 -3.68
CA SER A 88 1.55 -19.25 -3.85
C SER A 88 0.31 -20.05 -4.25
N LEU A 89 -0.70 -19.40 -4.86
CA LEU A 89 -1.90 -20.07 -5.34
C LEU A 89 -1.56 -21.17 -6.34
N LYS A 90 -2.18 -22.33 -6.16
CA LYS A 90 -1.98 -23.45 -7.07
C LYS A 90 -2.72 -23.22 -8.40
N PRO A 91 -2.26 -23.81 -9.52
CA PRO A 91 -2.91 -23.69 -10.82
C PRO A 91 -4.41 -23.97 -10.78
N GLU A 92 -4.87 -24.94 -9.99
CA GLU A 92 -6.27 -25.37 -9.94
C GLU A 92 -7.22 -24.28 -9.44
N VAL A 93 -6.72 -23.29 -8.68
CA VAL A 93 -7.54 -22.16 -8.21
C VAL A 93 -7.98 -21.29 -9.40
N TYR A 94 -7.11 -21.14 -10.39
CA TYR A 94 -7.34 -20.31 -11.58
C TYR A 94 -8.24 -20.97 -12.62
N GLU A 95 -8.29 -22.30 -12.65
CA GLU A 95 -8.98 -23.04 -13.70
C GLU A 95 -10.48 -22.75 -13.74
N GLY A 96 -11.00 -22.51 -14.94
CA GLY A 96 -12.43 -22.28 -15.17
C GLY A 96 -12.99 -20.94 -14.66
N VAL A 97 -12.18 -20.11 -14.01
CA VAL A 97 -12.65 -18.82 -13.46
C VAL A 97 -12.44 -17.71 -14.49
N SER A 98 -13.52 -17.18 -15.05
CA SER A 98 -13.48 -16.03 -15.96
C SER A 98 -13.81 -14.73 -15.22
N ILE A 99 -13.36 -13.60 -15.79
CA ILE A 99 -13.78 -12.28 -15.32
C ILE A 99 -15.29 -12.06 -15.56
N ASP A 100 -15.93 -11.30 -14.68
CA ASP A 100 -17.27 -10.76 -14.92
C ASP A 100 -17.26 -9.91 -16.19
N GLN A 101 -18.16 -10.22 -17.13
CA GLN A 101 -18.28 -9.54 -18.41
C GLN A 101 -18.60 -8.05 -18.25
N ASN A 102 -19.30 -7.67 -17.18
CA ASN A 102 -19.63 -6.27 -16.87
C ASN A 102 -18.41 -5.47 -16.40
N ASN A 103 -17.33 -6.15 -16.01
CA ASN A 103 -16.11 -5.54 -15.49
C ASN A 103 -14.92 -5.66 -16.44
N LYS A 104 -15.16 -5.93 -17.73
CA LYS A 104 -14.12 -5.89 -18.78
C LYS A 104 -13.69 -4.46 -19.08
N ARG A 105 -12.83 -3.91 -18.23
CA ARG A 105 -12.29 -2.53 -18.32
C ARG A 105 -10.94 -2.43 -19.02
N MET A 106 -10.46 -3.54 -19.59
CA MET A 106 -9.21 -3.57 -20.33
C MET A 106 -9.47 -3.35 -21.81
N GLU A 107 -8.78 -2.38 -22.39
CA GLU A 107 -8.86 -2.00 -23.79
C GLU A 107 -7.53 -2.25 -24.51
N PRO A 108 -7.56 -2.75 -25.75
CA PRO A 108 -6.34 -2.90 -26.55
C PRO A 108 -5.68 -1.56 -26.82
N LEU A 109 -4.35 -1.52 -26.75
CA LEU A 109 -3.60 -0.34 -27.17
C LEU A 109 -3.69 -0.17 -28.69
N LYS A 110 -3.76 1.09 -29.13
CA LYS A 110 -3.60 1.46 -30.54
C LYS A 110 -2.22 1.05 -31.06
N ALA A 111 -2.11 0.78 -32.36
CA ALA A 111 -0.88 0.30 -32.98
C ALA A 111 0.31 1.28 -32.86
N ASP A 112 0.02 2.58 -32.75
CA ASP A 112 0.98 3.67 -32.60
C ASP A 112 1.24 4.05 -31.13
N ALA A 113 0.61 3.37 -30.17
CA ALA A 113 0.84 3.62 -28.75
C ALA A 113 2.31 3.32 -28.37
N PRO A 114 2.92 4.10 -27.46
CA PRO A 114 4.24 3.81 -26.94
C PRO A 114 4.32 2.36 -26.41
N LYS A 115 5.36 1.64 -26.81
CA LYS A 115 5.61 0.29 -26.29
C LYS A 115 6.35 0.42 -24.96
N LEU A 116 5.74 -0.02 -23.87
CA LEU A 116 6.43 -0.07 -22.58
C LEU A 116 7.26 -1.35 -22.47
N THR A 117 8.58 -1.19 -22.41
CA THR A 117 9.55 -2.25 -22.17
C THR A 117 10.47 -1.86 -21.03
N GLY A 118 10.78 -2.82 -20.15
CA GLY A 118 11.80 -2.65 -19.12
C GLY A 118 13.22 -2.58 -19.71
N ALA A 119 14.21 -2.35 -18.85
CA ALA A 119 15.62 -2.18 -19.24
C ALA A 119 16.17 -3.36 -20.06
N ASP A 120 15.72 -4.59 -19.79
CA ASP A 120 16.15 -5.80 -20.48
C ASP A 120 15.31 -6.13 -21.74
N GLY A 121 14.46 -5.20 -22.20
CA GLY A 121 13.55 -5.40 -23.33
C GLY A 121 12.30 -6.24 -23.03
N LYS A 122 12.13 -6.70 -21.78
CA LYS A 122 10.92 -7.41 -21.33
C LYS A 122 9.70 -6.49 -21.42
N PRO A 123 8.50 -6.99 -21.79
CA PRO A 123 7.27 -6.21 -21.69
C PRO A 123 7.07 -5.69 -20.27
N GLN A 124 6.77 -4.40 -20.14
CA GLN A 124 6.53 -3.79 -18.84
C GLN A 124 5.05 -3.87 -18.47
N VAL A 125 4.75 -4.31 -17.24
CA VAL A 125 3.46 -4.12 -16.59
C VAL A 125 3.57 -2.88 -15.71
N LEU A 126 2.94 -1.78 -16.13
CA LEU A 126 2.81 -0.56 -15.35
C LEU A 126 1.55 -0.66 -14.48
N TYR A 127 1.67 -0.31 -13.21
CA TYR A 127 0.56 -0.06 -12.30
C TYR A 127 0.70 1.33 -11.69
N VAL A 128 -0.40 2.08 -11.63
CA VAL A 128 -0.51 3.37 -10.95
C VAL A 128 -1.62 3.30 -9.92
N GLY A 129 -1.30 3.60 -8.66
CA GLY A 129 -2.25 3.53 -7.56
C GLY A 129 -1.92 4.48 -6.41
N ALA A 130 -2.73 4.40 -5.38
CA ALA A 130 -2.51 5.11 -4.12
C ALA A 130 -3.01 4.32 -2.92
N ASP A 131 -2.42 4.54 -1.75
CA ASP A 131 -2.79 3.93 -0.48
C ASP A 131 -4.20 4.32 -0.02
N TYR A 132 -4.67 5.52 -0.31
CA TYR A 132 -6.03 5.95 0.05
C TYR A 132 -7.13 5.28 -0.77
N CYS A 133 -6.81 4.85 -2.00
CA CYS A 133 -7.79 4.50 -3.02
C CYS A 133 -8.42 3.10 -2.80
N PRO A 134 -9.75 2.98 -2.65
CA PRO A 134 -10.40 1.70 -2.36
C PRO A 134 -10.42 0.77 -3.58
N PHE A 135 -10.62 1.30 -4.79
CA PHE A 135 -10.52 0.50 -6.02
C PHE A 135 -9.08 -0.02 -6.22
N CYS A 136 -8.07 0.73 -5.80
CA CYS A 136 -6.68 0.30 -5.82
C CYS A 136 -6.49 -0.87 -4.85
N ALA A 137 -7.11 -0.82 -3.67
CA ALA A 137 -7.12 -1.93 -2.72
C ALA A 137 -7.64 -3.23 -3.33
N ALA A 138 -8.74 -3.17 -4.08
CA ALA A 138 -9.26 -4.30 -4.84
C ALA A 138 -8.25 -4.79 -5.90
N GLN A 139 -7.80 -3.90 -6.79
CA GLN A 139 -6.94 -4.29 -7.91
C GLN A 139 -5.63 -4.97 -7.47
N ARG A 140 -5.03 -4.55 -6.35
CA ARG A 140 -3.75 -5.10 -5.88
C ARG A 140 -3.80 -6.59 -5.51
N TRP A 141 -4.93 -7.12 -5.03
CA TRP A 141 -5.09 -8.57 -4.80
C TRP A 141 -4.99 -9.37 -6.10
N SER A 142 -5.62 -8.88 -7.17
CA SER A 142 -5.56 -9.52 -8.49
C SER A 142 -4.18 -9.38 -9.15
N LEU A 143 -3.49 -8.26 -8.90
CA LEU A 143 -2.12 -8.05 -9.36
C LEU A 143 -1.14 -9.00 -8.67
N LEU A 144 -1.23 -9.16 -7.34
CA LEU A 144 -0.40 -10.13 -6.62
C LEU A 144 -0.61 -11.55 -7.17
N ALA A 145 -1.86 -12.00 -7.26
CA ALA A 145 -2.19 -13.33 -7.77
C ALA A 145 -1.67 -13.55 -9.21
N SER A 146 -1.91 -12.60 -10.11
CA SER A 146 -1.52 -12.74 -11.52
C SER A 146 -0.01 -12.65 -11.74
N LEU A 147 0.69 -11.70 -11.11
CA LEU A 147 2.12 -11.45 -11.31
C LEU A 147 2.99 -12.52 -10.65
N SER A 148 2.53 -13.15 -9.56
CA SER A 148 3.21 -14.28 -8.94
C SER A 148 3.32 -15.52 -9.84
N ARG A 149 2.54 -15.58 -10.94
CA ARG A 149 2.65 -16.65 -11.95
C ARG A 149 3.86 -16.46 -12.86
N PHE A 150 4.42 -15.25 -12.92
CA PHE A 150 5.53 -14.88 -13.82
C PHE A 150 6.81 -14.53 -13.08
N GLY A 151 6.78 -14.41 -11.76
CA GLY A 151 7.89 -13.90 -10.97
C GLY A 151 7.62 -13.90 -9.49
N THR A 152 8.49 -13.24 -8.74
CA THR A 152 8.45 -13.20 -7.27
C THR A 152 8.46 -11.76 -6.77
N PHE A 153 7.66 -11.52 -5.74
CA PHE A 153 7.66 -10.27 -5.00
C PHE A 153 8.55 -10.38 -3.76
N GLU A 154 9.14 -9.25 -3.39
CA GLU A 154 9.79 -9.02 -2.11
C GLU A 154 9.34 -7.66 -1.56
N HIS A 155 9.27 -7.53 -0.24
CA HIS A 155 8.90 -6.27 0.45
C HIS A 155 7.53 -5.71 0.05
N VAL A 156 6.53 -6.57 -0.01
CA VAL A 156 5.13 -6.15 -0.18
C VAL A 156 4.57 -5.80 1.20
N ASP A 157 4.31 -4.52 1.44
CA ASP A 157 3.88 -4.05 2.75
C ASP A 157 2.35 -4.20 2.89
N PRO A 158 1.82 -4.82 3.96
CA PRO A 158 0.38 -4.85 4.20
C PRO A 158 -0.10 -3.47 4.64
N ILE A 159 -1.19 -3.00 4.02
CA ILE A 159 -1.83 -1.72 4.33
C ILE A 159 -3.35 -1.88 4.44
N ILE A 160 -4.00 -0.85 4.95
CA ILE A 160 -5.45 -0.68 4.89
C ILE A 160 -5.70 0.58 4.07
N SER A 161 -6.61 0.53 3.09
CA SER A 161 -6.91 1.72 2.30
C SER A 161 -7.52 2.82 3.17
N GLN A 162 -7.01 4.05 3.05
CA GLN A 162 -7.46 5.16 3.90
C GLN A 162 -8.96 5.44 3.70
N GLU A 163 -9.45 5.32 2.48
CA GLU A 163 -10.88 5.32 2.17
C GLU A 163 -11.40 3.88 2.12
N GLY A 164 -12.60 3.65 2.65
CA GLY A 164 -13.27 2.34 2.63
C GLY A 164 -12.73 1.31 3.64
N ASN A 165 -11.55 1.52 4.23
CA ASN A 165 -10.93 0.63 5.22
C ASN A 165 -10.76 -0.82 4.73
N HIS A 166 -10.30 -0.99 3.49
CA HIS A 166 -10.09 -2.32 2.92
C HIS A 166 -8.67 -2.82 3.15
N SER A 167 -8.52 -4.00 3.74
CA SER A 167 -7.23 -4.69 3.84
C SER A 167 -6.67 -5.03 2.45
N THR A 168 -5.45 -4.59 2.19
CA THR A 168 -4.73 -4.81 0.93
C THR A 168 -3.23 -4.72 1.12
N PHE A 169 -2.47 -4.69 0.04
CA PHE A 169 -1.02 -4.57 0.07
C PHE A 169 -0.56 -3.28 -0.61
N SER A 170 0.67 -2.86 -0.38
CA SER A 170 1.30 -1.72 -1.02
C SER A 170 2.44 -2.21 -1.90
N PHE A 171 2.55 -1.65 -3.10
CA PHE A 171 3.71 -1.88 -3.96
C PHE A 171 4.77 -0.79 -3.80
N TYR A 172 4.56 0.17 -2.90
CA TYR A 172 5.39 1.37 -2.74
C TYR A 172 6.88 1.06 -2.58
N ASN A 173 7.23 0.12 -1.69
CA ASN A 173 8.61 -0.34 -1.45
C ASN A 173 8.91 -1.73 -2.05
N SER A 174 7.99 -2.29 -2.82
CA SER A 174 8.12 -3.66 -3.32
C SER A 174 9.19 -3.79 -4.39
N THR A 175 9.85 -4.95 -4.41
CA THR A 175 10.70 -5.39 -5.51
C THR A 175 10.02 -6.55 -6.22
N TYR A 176 10.12 -6.61 -7.54
CA TYR A 176 9.59 -7.71 -8.34
C TYR A 176 10.66 -8.24 -9.31
N THR A 177 10.84 -9.56 -9.31
CA THR A 177 11.81 -10.25 -10.16
C THR A 177 11.10 -11.22 -11.10
N SER A 178 11.34 -11.09 -12.40
CA SER A 178 10.80 -11.99 -13.42
C SER A 178 11.72 -12.15 -14.62
N LYS A 179 11.69 -13.35 -15.22
CA LYS A 179 12.31 -13.65 -16.51
C LYS A 179 11.48 -13.21 -17.72
N TYR A 180 10.19 -12.90 -17.52
CA TYR A 180 9.22 -12.71 -18.60
C TYR A 180 8.78 -11.25 -18.75
N ILE A 181 8.60 -10.56 -17.64
CA ILE A 181 8.11 -9.18 -17.61
C ILE A 181 8.96 -8.29 -16.71
N ASP A 182 8.80 -6.99 -16.90
CA ASP A 182 9.24 -5.95 -15.97
C ASP A 182 8.00 -5.39 -15.25
N PHE A 183 8.02 -5.26 -13.93
CA PHE A 183 6.88 -4.69 -13.20
C PHE A 183 7.28 -3.35 -12.61
N VAL A 184 6.54 -2.30 -12.96
CA VAL A 184 6.72 -0.96 -12.44
C VAL A 184 5.44 -0.52 -11.74
N ALA A 185 5.51 -0.42 -10.42
CA ALA A 185 4.48 0.19 -9.61
C ALA A 185 4.83 1.64 -9.29
N ILE A 186 3.99 2.56 -9.74
CA ILE A 186 3.92 3.94 -9.27
C ILE A 186 2.83 3.97 -8.21
N ASP A 187 3.24 3.87 -6.96
CA ASP A 187 2.31 3.87 -5.84
C ASP A 187 2.50 5.13 -5.01
N ASN A 188 1.39 5.67 -4.53
CA ASN A 188 1.36 6.84 -3.66
C ASN A 188 1.07 6.43 -2.23
N GLU A 189 1.91 6.86 -1.30
CA GLU A 189 1.70 6.70 0.13
C GLU A 189 1.72 8.08 0.80
N ASN A 190 0.64 8.42 1.52
CA ASN A 190 0.50 9.70 2.22
C ASN A 190 0.77 10.93 1.33
N GLY A 191 0.28 10.90 0.09
CA GLY A 191 0.43 11.99 -0.88
C GLY A 191 1.79 12.02 -1.59
N LYS A 192 2.71 11.09 -1.30
CA LYS A 192 4.03 11.00 -1.94
C LYS A 192 4.09 9.78 -2.84
N SER A 193 4.58 9.95 -4.06
CA SER A 193 4.81 8.83 -4.98
C SER A 193 6.20 8.23 -4.74
N ASN A 194 6.32 6.90 -4.81
CA ASN A 194 7.61 6.20 -4.73
C ASN A 194 8.53 6.51 -5.93
N ARG A 195 7.94 6.86 -7.08
CA ARG A 195 8.65 7.26 -8.30
C ARG A 195 7.82 8.16 -9.19
N GLN A 196 8.47 8.84 -10.11
CA GLN A 196 7.81 9.64 -11.14
C GLN A 196 7.60 8.80 -12.40
N PRO A 197 6.46 8.93 -13.09
CA PRO A 197 6.25 8.27 -14.38
C PRO A 197 7.23 8.81 -15.43
N THR A 198 7.66 7.96 -16.36
CA THR A 198 8.37 8.41 -17.56
C THR A 198 7.44 9.18 -18.50
N ALA A 199 7.99 9.81 -19.55
CA ALA A 199 7.18 10.51 -20.56
C ALA A 199 6.20 9.56 -21.27
N GLU A 200 6.64 8.35 -21.62
CA GLU A 200 5.83 7.33 -22.28
C GLU A 200 4.71 6.82 -21.35
N GLN A 201 5.06 6.56 -20.08
CA GLN A 201 4.07 6.15 -19.08
C GLN A 201 3.02 7.26 -18.86
N THR A 202 3.46 8.52 -18.75
CA THR A 202 2.57 9.68 -18.61
C THR A 202 1.63 9.82 -19.82
N GLN A 203 2.14 9.62 -21.03
CA GLN A 203 1.33 9.66 -22.25
C GLN A 203 0.22 8.60 -22.21
N LEU A 204 0.54 7.36 -21.80
CA LEU A 204 -0.42 6.27 -21.72
C LEU A 204 -1.45 6.49 -20.60
N VAL A 205 -1.02 6.96 -19.42
CA VAL A 205 -1.90 7.35 -18.32
C VAL A 205 -2.88 8.43 -18.77
N ASN A 206 -2.42 9.46 -19.48
CA ASN A 206 -3.28 10.53 -19.98
C ASN A 206 -4.26 10.05 -21.06
N THR A 207 -3.82 9.12 -21.91
CA THR A 207 -4.62 8.62 -23.05
C THR A 207 -5.71 7.65 -22.60
N TYR A 208 -5.38 6.71 -21.72
CA TYR A 208 -6.24 5.58 -21.35
C TYR A 208 -6.70 5.61 -19.88
N GLY A 209 -5.96 6.30 -19.01
CA GLY A 209 -6.28 6.36 -17.58
C GLY A 209 -7.39 7.34 -17.24
N HIS A 210 -7.59 8.37 -18.06
CA HIS A 210 -8.59 9.42 -17.84
C HIS A 210 -8.54 10.02 -16.42
N GLY A 211 -7.33 10.16 -15.86
CA GLY A 211 -7.11 10.69 -14.52
C GLY A 211 -7.58 9.79 -13.37
N SER A 212 -7.96 8.54 -13.64
CA SER A 212 -8.49 7.60 -12.64
C SER A 212 -7.42 6.62 -12.18
N ILE A 213 -7.54 6.18 -10.92
CA ILE A 213 -6.75 5.09 -10.34
C ILE A 213 -7.68 4.01 -9.78
N PRO A 214 -7.28 2.73 -9.77
CA PRO A 214 -6.02 2.22 -10.29
C PRO A 214 -5.97 2.29 -11.82
N PHE A 215 -4.78 2.50 -12.36
CA PHE A 215 -4.52 2.42 -13.80
C PHE A 215 -3.42 1.40 -14.07
N MET A 216 -3.53 0.67 -15.18
CA MET A 216 -2.47 -0.25 -15.59
C MET A 216 -2.28 -0.30 -17.09
N VAL A 217 -1.06 -0.62 -17.50
CA VAL A 217 -0.69 -0.94 -18.89
C VAL A 217 0.09 -2.23 -18.90
N ILE A 218 -0.18 -3.10 -19.86
CA ILE A 218 0.54 -4.35 -20.07
C ILE A 218 1.25 -4.27 -21.42
N GLY A 219 2.56 -4.05 -21.38
CA GLY A 219 3.46 -3.97 -22.53
C GLY A 219 2.95 -3.04 -23.61
N ASN A 220 2.86 -3.57 -24.83
CA ASN A 220 2.25 -2.93 -25.99
C ASN A 220 0.87 -3.53 -26.31
N VAL A 221 0.19 -4.10 -25.32
CA VAL A 221 -0.94 -5.01 -25.49
C VAL A 221 -2.25 -4.36 -25.11
N ALA A 222 -2.37 -3.85 -23.90
CA ALA A 222 -3.61 -3.29 -23.39
C ALA A 222 -3.39 -2.32 -22.22
N ALA A 223 -4.37 -1.44 -22.00
CA ALA A 223 -4.49 -0.62 -20.82
C ALA A 223 -5.81 -0.91 -20.09
N ALA A 224 -5.88 -0.61 -18.80
CA ALA A 224 -7.12 -0.64 -18.04
C ALA A 224 -7.16 0.50 -17.03
N SER A 225 -8.36 1.08 -16.87
CA SER A 225 -8.65 2.13 -15.89
C SER A 225 -9.75 1.67 -14.94
N GLY A 226 -9.53 1.84 -13.63
CA GLY A 226 -10.35 1.31 -12.57
C GLY A 226 -10.02 -0.15 -12.21
N SER A 227 -10.61 -0.64 -11.11
CA SER A 227 -10.48 -2.05 -10.73
C SER A 227 -11.45 -2.95 -11.49
N PHE A 228 -11.07 -4.21 -11.64
CA PHE A 228 -11.89 -5.23 -12.29
C PHE A 228 -13.04 -5.78 -11.44
N TYR A 229 -13.21 -5.29 -10.21
CA TYR A 229 -14.33 -5.64 -9.34
C TYR A 229 -14.52 -4.58 -8.25
N SER A 230 -15.70 -4.57 -7.61
CA SER A 230 -16.02 -3.60 -6.55
C SER A 230 -15.19 -3.84 -5.29
N PRO A 231 -14.61 -2.79 -4.67
CA PRO A 231 -13.92 -2.92 -3.39
C PRO A 231 -14.85 -3.34 -2.24
N ASP A 232 -16.16 -3.17 -2.37
CA ASP A 232 -17.14 -3.59 -1.36
C ASP A 232 -17.08 -5.09 -1.06
N LEU A 233 -16.62 -5.91 -2.04
CA LEU A 233 -16.42 -7.35 -1.84
C LEU A 233 -15.32 -7.67 -0.82
N LEU A 234 -14.36 -6.76 -0.61
CA LEU A 234 -13.37 -6.88 0.46
C LEU A 234 -14.00 -6.59 1.83
N GLY A 235 -14.94 -5.65 1.89
CA GLY A 235 -15.49 -5.13 3.13
C GLY A 235 -14.37 -4.64 4.07
N THR A 236 -14.59 -4.75 5.37
CA THR A 236 -13.58 -4.47 6.40
C THR A 236 -12.91 -5.75 6.94
N GLN A 237 -12.84 -6.79 6.11
CA GLN A 237 -12.24 -8.08 6.47
C GLN A 237 -10.73 -7.94 6.66
N SER A 238 -10.15 -8.80 7.50
CA SER A 238 -8.69 -8.88 7.64
C SER A 238 -8.02 -9.43 6.37
N HIS A 239 -6.73 -9.18 6.20
CA HIS A 239 -5.96 -9.76 5.07
C HIS A 239 -6.09 -11.28 5.03
N ILE A 240 -5.99 -11.94 6.18
CA ILE A 240 -6.00 -13.40 6.25
C ILE A 240 -7.39 -13.97 5.95
N ASP A 241 -8.48 -13.30 6.34
CA ASP A 241 -9.84 -13.76 6.02
C ASP A 241 -10.14 -13.61 4.53
N ILE A 242 -9.68 -12.51 3.92
CA ILE A 242 -9.75 -12.31 2.46
C ILE A 242 -8.98 -13.43 1.75
N ALA A 243 -7.73 -13.67 2.14
CA ALA A 243 -6.90 -14.71 1.53
C ALA A 243 -7.50 -16.11 1.70
N ARG A 244 -7.97 -16.46 2.90
CA ARG A 244 -8.65 -17.74 3.16
C ARG A 244 -9.91 -17.90 2.32
N THR A 245 -10.70 -16.85 2.16
CA THR A 245 -11.90 -16.88 1.30
C THR A 245 -11.52 -17.16 -0.15
N ILE A 246 -10.52 -16.46 -0.67
CA ILE A 246 -10.02 -16.65 -2.04
C ILE A 246 -9.53 -18.09 -2.25
N VAL A 247 -8.74 -18.63 -1.31
CA VAL A 247 -8.12 -19.96 -1.41
C VAL A 247 -9.12 -21.09 -1.21
N ASN A 248 -10.01 -20.98 -0.21
CA ASN A 248 -10.81 -22.10 0.26
C ASN A 248 -12.23 -22.12 -0.31
N ASP A 249 -12.78 -20.99 -0.74
CA ASP A 249 -14.13 -20.91 -1.31
C ASP A 249 -14.10 -20.31 -2.72
N ARG A 250 -13.81 -21.18 -3.70
CA ARG A 250 -13.80 -20.87 -5.13
C ARG A 250 -15.16 -20.40 -5.67
N ASN A 251 -16.26 -20.64 -4.94
CA ASN A 251 -17.59 -20.26 -5.36
C ASN A 251 -18.04 -18.91 -4.80
N SER A 252 -17.33 -18.38 -3.80
CA SER A 252 -17.57 -17.03 -3.29
C SER A 252 -17.41 -15.99 -4.40
N GLU A 253 -18.25 -14.95 -4.36
CA GLU A 253 -18.18 -13.84 -5.31
C GLU A 253 -16.85 -13.10 -5.22
N LEU A 254 -16.26 -13.02 -4.01
CA LEU A 254 -14.92 -12.48 -3.80
C LEU A 254 -13.85 -13.31 -4.52
N SER A 255 -13.83 -14.64 -4.34
CA SER A 255 -12.84 -15.51 -5.01
C SER A 255 -12.96 -15.44 -6.53
N LYS A 256 -14.18 -15.56 -7.07
CA LYS A 256 -14.42 -15.44 -8.52
C LYS A 256 -13.97 -14.09 -9.07
N SER A 257 -14.23 -13.00 -8.35
CA SER A 257 -13.84 -11.66 -8.78
C SER A 257 -12.34 -11.47 -8.80
N VAL A 258 -11.64 -11.84 -7.73
CA VAL A 258 -10.17 -11.72 -7.62
C VAL A 258 -9.48 -12.62 -8.64
N ILE A 259 -9.86 -13.89 -8.70
CA ILE A 259 -9.21 -14.86 -9.58
C ILE A 259 -9.57 -14.63 -11.04
N GLY A 260 -10.82 -14.23 -11.34
CA GLY A 260 -11.25 -13.86 -12.68
C GLY A 260 -10.50 -12.63 -13.21
N ALA A 261 -10.34 -11.60 -12.37
CA ALA A 261 -9.52 -10.44 -12.69
C ALA A 261 -8.04 -10.81 -12.86
N ALA A 262 -7.48 -11.64 -11.97
CA ALA A 262 -6.11 -12.14 -12.10
C ALA A 262 -5.90 -12.89 -13.42
N ASN A 263 -6.84 -13.76 -13.81
CA ASN A 263 -6.83 -14.47 -15.07
C ASN A 263 -6.92 -13.55 -16.29
N TYR A 264 -7.70 -12.48 -16.21
CA TYR A 264 -7.78 -11.48 -17.28
C TYR A 264 -6.46 -10.72 -17.47
N ILE A 265 -5.80 -10.36 -16.37
CA ILE A 265 -4.45 -9.76 -16.38
C ILE A 265 -3.43 -10.77 -16.93
N THR A 266 -3.45 -12.02 -16.47
CA THR A 266 -2.56 -13.09 -16.93
C THR A 266 -2.71 -13.31 -18.44
N ALA A 267 -3.93 -13.32 -18.98
CA ALA A 267 -4.16 -13.49 -20.42
C ALA A 267 -3.50 -12.37 -21.25
N ALA A 268 -3.63 -11.12 -20.80
CA ALA A 268 -2.97 -9.98 -21.44
C ALA A 268 -1.44 -10.04 -21.32
N ILE A 269 -0.89 -10.45 -20.15
CA ILE A 269 0.55 -10.67 -19.99
C ILE A 269 1.03 -11.77 -20.94
N CYS A 270 0.32 -12.89 -21.02
CA CYS A 270 0.63 -13.98 -21.94
C CYS A 270 0.66 -13.51 -23.40
N LYS A 271 -0.21 -12.57 -23.78
CA LYS A 271 -0.12 -11.97 -25.12
C LYS A 271 1.17 -11.17 -25.28
N ALA A 272 1.50 -10.34 -24.29
CA ALA A 272 2.69 -9.48 -24.32
C ALA A 272 4.00 -10.27 -24.34
N THR A 273 4.01 -11.45 -23.73
CA THR A 273 5.18 -12.35 -23.63
C THR A 273 5.23 -13.41 -24.73
N ASN A 274 4.39 -13.31 -25.77
CA ASN A 274 4.28 -14.33 -26.82
C ASN A 274 4.03 -15.74 -26.27
N ASN A 275 3.09 -15.84 -25.32
CA ASN A 275 2.64 -17.05 -24.62
C ASN A 275 3.71 -17.72 -23.75
N GLN A 276 4.58 -16.92 -23.12
CA GLN A 276 5.56 -17.41 -22.15
C GLN A 276 5.27 -16.91 -20.71
N PRO A 277 5.42 -17.76 -19.69
CA PRO A 277 5.79 -19.17 -19.77
C PRO A 277 4.62 -20.05 -20.23
N GLU A 278 4.94 -21.09 -20.99
CA GLU A 278 3.96 -21.98 -21.61
C GLU A 278 2.99 -22.61 -20.59
N ASN A 279 3.48 -23.04 -19.43
CA ASN A 279 2.67 -23.69 -18.40
C ASN A 279 1.62 -22.76 -17.77
N VAL A 280 1.82 -21.44 -17.86
CA VAL A 280 0.84 -20.44 -17.43
C VAL A 280 -0.07 -20.09 -18.60
N CYS A 281 0.50 -19.82 -19.78
CA CYS A 281 -0.23 -19.25 -20.91
C CYS A 281 -1.07 -20.25 -21.70
N LYS A 282 -0.79 -21.56 -21.59
CA LYS A 282 -1.65 -22.62 -22.15
C LYS A 282 -2.67 -23.15 -21.14
N GLN A 283 -2.60 -22.73 -19.89
CA GLN A 283 -3.55 -23.15 -18.87
C GLN A 283 -4.92 -22.52 -19.13
N ASP A 284 -6.00 -23.28 -18.97
CA ASP A 284 -7.34 -22.70 -19.00
C ASP A 284 -7.53 -21.70 -17.84
N PRO A 285 -8.23 -20.56 -18.04
CA PRO A 285 -8.90 -20.13 -19.27
C PRO A 285 -8.09 -19.14 -20.15
N MET A 286 -6.75 -19.18 -20.12
CA MET A 286 -5.92 -18.16 -20.76
C MET A 286 -6.14 -18.04 -22.27
N PRO A 287 -6.17 -19.14 -23.06
CA PRO A 287 -6.39 -19.04 -24.51
C PRO A 287 -7.72 -18.38 -24.87
N GLN A 288 -8.79 -18.70 -24.13
CA GLN A 288 -10.13 -18.16 -24.37
C GLN A 288 -10.20 -16.68 -23.99
N LEU A 289 -9.61 -16.29 -22.86
CA LEU A 289 -9.56 -14.89 -22.42
C LEU A 289 -8.74 -14.02 -23.38
N GLN A 290 -7.60 -14.52 -23.87
CA GLN A 290 -6.81 -13.85 -24.90
C GLN A 290 -7.64 -13.59 -26.16
N GLN A 291 -8.37 -14.58 -26.66
CA GLN A 291 -9.21 -14.39 -27.84
C GLN A 291 -10.28 -13.31 -27.58
N SER A 292 -10.88 -13.29 -26.38
CA SER A 292 -11.91 -12.31 -26.02
C SER A 292 -11.39 -10.87 -25.91
N LEU A 293 -10.14 -10.68 -25.49
CA LEU A 293 -9.48 -9.38 -25.40
C LEU A 293 -9.30 -8.72 -26.78
N TYR A 294 -9.12 -9.54 -27.84
CA TYR A 294 -8.76 -9.06 -29.18
C TYR A 294 -9.83 -9.31 -30.25
N ALA A 295 -10.91 -10.02 -29.95
CA ALA A 295 -12.03 -10.17 -30.89
C ALA A 295 -12.75 -8.83 -31.17
N SER A 296 -12.64 -7.84 -30.28
CA SER A 296 -13.28 -6.53 -30.44
C SER A 296 -12.59 -5.63 -31.47
N THR A 297 -11.33 -5.88 -31.83
CA THR A 297 -10.61 -5.06 -32.83
C THR A 297 -10.87 -5.50 -34.27
N SER A 298 -11.25 -6.77 -34.51
CA SER A 298 -11.57 -7.27 -35.86
C SER A 298 -12.99 -6.90 -36.32
N ASN A 299 -13.96 -6.82 -35.42
CA ASN A 299 -15.35 -6.46 -35.78
C ASN A 299 -15.54 -4.96 -36.08
N ALA A 300 -14.73 -4.07 -35.47
CA ALA A 300 -14.77 -2.65 -35.79
C ALA A 300 -14.20 -2.33 -37.20
N ALA A 301 -13.21 -3.10 -37.65
CA ALA A 301 -12.64 -2.96 -39.00
C ALA A 301 -13.61 -3.45 -40.09
N ASN A 302 -14.36 -4.53 -39.84
CA ASN A 302 -15.33 -5.07 -40.80
C ASN A 302 -16.61 -4.21 -40.93
N GLN A 303 -17.07 -3.56 -39.86
CA GLN A 303 -18.24 -2.65 -39.96
C GLN A 303 -17.93 -1.38 -40.76
N SER A 304 -16.66 -0.92 -40.75
CA SER A 304 -16.22 0.25 -41.52
C SER A 304 -16.12 -0.03 -43.03
N GLN A 305 -15.99 -1.29 -43.45
CA GLN A 305 -15.92 -1.68 -44.86
C GLN A 305 -17.30 -1.94 -45.49
N LEU A 306 -18.33 -2.23 -44.69
CA LEU A 306 -19.71 -2.41 -45.17
C LEU A 306 -20.43 -1.08 -45.45
N ALA A 307 -19.91 0.05 -44.98
CA ALA A 307 -20.52 1.37 -45.18
C ALA A 307 -20.18 2.07 -46.53
N LEU A 308 -19.36 1.44 -47.39
CA LEU A 308 -18.88 2.03 -48.65
C LEU A 308 -19.34 1.31 -49.92
N ALA A 309 -20.26 0.34 -49.82
CA ALA A 309 -20.83 -0.27 -51.02
C ALA A 309 -21.84 0.69 -51.69
N PRO A 310 -21.62 1.13 -52.94
CA PRO A 310 -22.61 1.92 -53.65
C PRO A 310 -23.87 1.08 -53.88
N VAL A 311 -24.99 1.55 -53.34
CA VAL A 311 -26.31 0.96 -53.57
C VAL A 311 -26.70 1.24 -55.02
N ASN A 312 -26.56 0.25 -55.90
CA ASN A 312 -27.15 0.28 -57.22
C ASN A 312 -28.66 0.06 -57.09
N ILE A 313 -29.44 1.13 -57.23
CA ILE A 313 -30.90 1.08 -57.30
C ILE A 313 -31.28 0.70 -58.74
N PRO A 314 -31.89 -0.48 -58.99
CA PRO A 314 -32.38 -0.79 -60.32
C PRO A 314 -33.66 -0.01 -60.60
N THR A 315 -33.66 0.76 -61.68
CA THR A 315 -34.84 1.46 -62.20
C THR A 315 -35.87 0.44 -62.68
N ARG A 316 -37.06 0.50 -62.08
CA ARG A 316 -38.23 -0.30 -62.44
C ARG A 316 -38.76 0.18 -63.79
N ARG A 317 -38.77 -0.69 -64.80
CA ARG A 317 -39.50 -0.48 -66.06
C ARG A 317 -40.99 -0.63 -65.77
N GLU A 318 -41.77 0.38 -66.16
CA GLU A 318 -43.23 0.32 -66.21
C GLU A 318 -43.66 -0.51 -67.43
N GLU A 319 -44.59 -1.44 -67.20
CA GLU A 319 -45.57 -1.95 -68.16
C GLU A 319 -46.94 -1.86 -67.50
#